data_AF-A0A7C6WVS9-F1
#
_entry.id   AF-A0A7C6WVS9-F1
#
_cell.length_a   1.000
_cell.length_b   1.000
_cell.length_c   1.000
_cell.angle_alpha   90.00
_cell.angle_beta   90.00
_cell.angle_gamma   90.00
#
_symmetry.space_group_name_H-M   'P 1'
#
loop_
_entity.id
_entity.type
_entity.pdbx_description
1 polymer ?
#
loop_
_entity_poly.entity_id
_entity_poly.type
_entity_poly.pdbx_seq_one_letter_code
_entity_poly.pdbx_strand_id
1 'polypeptide(L)'
;MRKMFKNLTPGQAFRKYADVGVERPVEFFLSNFIHEGYTDLTAMCRKYAPEAIEIEHGLATTEEIAHVAELLEKYIRDYVKKIGGVSKIKLYTEEECNEMFERDWEIISELLAKYRRY
;
A
#
# COMPACT_ATOMS: atom_id res chain seq x y z
N MET A 1 -18.29 -7.75 10.01
CA MET A 1 -17.77 -7.18 8.74
C MET A 1 -18.83 -6.48 7.86
N ARG A 2 -18.64 -5.19 7.51
CA ARG A 2 -19.48 -4.43 6.55
C ARG A 2 -19.37 -5.00 5.12
N LYS A 3 -20.42 -4.85 4.30
CA LYS A 3 -20.51 -5.39 2.92
C LYS A 3 -19.32 -4.98 2.03
N MET A 4 -18.86 -3.74 2.18
CA MET A 4 -17.76 -3.20 1.39
C MET A 4 -16.41 -3.89 1.63
N PHE A 5 -16.18 -4.46 2.81
CA PHE A 5 -14.97 -5.23 3.10
C PHE A 5 -15.16 -6.70 2.73
N LYS A 6 -16.33 -7.27 3.08
CA LYS A 6 -16.64 -8.69 2.88
C LYS A 6 -16.52 -9.16 1.43
N ASN A 7 -16.83 -8.29 0.47
CA ASN A 7 -16.87 -8.63 -0.95
C ASN A 7 -15.57 -8.30 -1.69
N LEU A 8 -14.52 -7.85 -1.00
CA LEU A 8 -13.25 -7.54 -1.64
C LEU A 8 -12.52 -8.80 -2.06
N THR A 9 -12.10 -8.84 -3.32
CA THR A 9 -11.06 -9.76 -3.78
C THR A 9 -9.67 -9.21 -3.43
N PRO A 10 -8.61 -10.05 -3.38
CA PRO A 10 -7.24 -9.59 -3.14
C PRO A 10 -6.81 -8.45 -4.07
N GLY A 11 -7.10 -8.57 -5.37
CA GLY A 11 -6.75 -7.53 -6.34
C GLY A 11 -7.56 -6.24 -6.19
N GLN A 12 -8.82 -6.32 -5.71
CA GLN A 12 -9.59 -5.11 -5.39
C GLN A 12 -9.07 -4.44 -4.13
N ALA A 13 -8.72 -5.22 -3.10
CA ALA A 13 -8.13 -4.66 -1.88
C ALA A 13 -6.81 -3.96 -2.17
N PHE A 14 -5.90 -4.60 -2.93
CA PHE A 14 -4.63 -3.99 -3.28
C PHE A 14 -4.79 -2.72 -4.10
N ARG A 15 -5.60 -2.75 -5.17
CA ARG A 15 -5.87 -1.55 -5.99
C ARG A 15 -6.49 -0.39 -5.21
N LYS A 16 -7.27 -0.70 -4.17
CA LYS A 16 -7.97 0.32 -3.41
C LYS A 16 -7.12 0.93 -2.32
N TYR A 17 -6.34 0.10 -1.61
CA TYR A 17 -5.66 0.51 -0.39
C TYR A 17 -4.16 0.70 -0.56
N ALA A 18 -3.51 0.03 -1.51
CA ALA A 18 -2.04 -0.02 -1.60
C ALA A 18 -1.48 0.41 -2.97
N ASP A 19 -2.31 0.46 -4.02
CA ASP A 19 -1.90 0.90 -5.35
C ASP A 19 -1.90 2.44 -5.42
N VAL A 20 -0.71 3.01 -5.30
CA VAL A 20 -0.47 4.46 -5.32
C VAL A 20 -0.16 4.98 -6.74
N GLY A 21 -0.48 4.22 -7.79
CA GLY A 21 -0.34 4.69 -9.18
C GLY A 21 1.09 4.74 -9.71
N VAL A 22 2.02 4.09 -9.02
CA VAL A 22 3.43 3.97 -9.43
C VAL A 22 3.63 2.78 -10.35
N GLU A 23 4.71 2.74 -11.13
CA GLU A 23 4.94 1.71 -12.15
C GLU A 23 4.94 0.27 -11.58
N ARG A 24 5.56 0.08 -10.40
CA ARG A 24 5.71 -1.23 -9.74
C ARG A 24 5.15 -1.16 -8.31
N PRO A 25 3.82 -1.16 -8.13
CA PRO A 25 3.21 -0.82 -6.84
C PRO A 25 3.49 -1.89 -5.76
N VAL A 26 3.64 -3.17 -6.14
CA VAL A 26 4.01 -4.22 -5.17
C VAL A 26 5.45 -4.04 -4.71
N GLU A 27 6.37 -3.80 -5.63
CA GLU A 27 7.78 -3.53 -5.33
C GLU A 27 7.93 -2.27 -4.48
N PHE A 28 7.17 -1.21 -4.79
CA PHE A 28 7.17 0.02 -4.01
C PHE A 28 6.64 -0.20 -2.58
N PHE A 29 5.52 -0.91 -2.44
CA PHE A 29 4.99 -1.30 -1.14
C PHE A 29 6.05 -2.05 -0.31
N LEU A 30 6.66 -3.08 -0.90
CA LEU A 30 7.69 -3.87 -0.23
C LEU A 30 8.93 -3.04 0.13
N SER A 31 9.42 -2.21 -0.78
CA SER A 31 10.60 -1.36 -0.56
C SER A 31 10.42 -0.44 0.65
N ASN A 32 9.29 0.26 0.76
CA ASN A 32 9.03 1.15 1.89
C ASN A 32 9.17 0.43 3.24
N PHE A 33 8.53 -0.74 3.36
CA PHE A 33 8.62 -1.53 4.58
C PHE A 33 10.00 -2.15 4.82
N ILE A 34 10.70 -2.58 3.77
CA ILE A 34 12.04 -3.17 3.90
C ILE A 34 13.05 -2.13 4.39
N HIS A 35 12.97 -0.89 3.89
CA HIS A 35 13.84 0.22 4.33
C HIS A 35 13.57 0.60 5.79
N GLU A 36 12.33 0.43 6.27
CA GLU A 36 11.96 0.55 7.69
C GLU A 36 12.38 -0.65 8.56
N GLY A 37 13.00 -1.68 7.99
CA GLY A 37 13.52 -2.86 8.70
C GLY A 37 12.53 -4.03 8.83
N TYR A 38 11.40 -4.02 8.12
CA TYR A 38 10.49 -5.16 8.10
C TYR A 38 10.96 -6.24 7.12
N THR A 39 10.84 -7.50 7.55
CA THR A 39 11.20 -8.68 6.73
C THR A 39 10.05 -9.67 6.56
N ASP A 40 9.01 -9.55 7.39
CA ASP A 40 7.83 -10.43 7.36
C ASP A 40 6.64 -9.74 6.67
N LEU A 41 6.19 -10.32 5.56
CA LEU A 41 5.08 -9.76 4.77
C LEU A 41 3.77 -9.65 5.58
N THR A 42 3.50 -10.63 6.45
CA THR A 42 2.30 -10.61 7.28
C THR A 42 2.32 -9.42 8.24
N ALA A 43 3.48 -9.13 8.86
CA ALA A 43 3.68 -7.95 9.69
C ALA A 43 3.51 -6.65 8.89
N MET A 44 4.05 -6.56 7.67
CA MET A 44 3.88 -5.40 6.78
C MET A 44 2.40 -5.13 6.50
N CYS A 45 1.65 -6.14 6.05
CA CYS A 45 0.24 -5.97 5.71
C CYS A 45 -0.62 -5.63 6.95
N ARG A 46 -0.31 -6.21 8.12
CA ARG A 46 -1.01 -5.90 9.38
C ARG A 46 -0.70 -4.49 9.89
N LYS A 47 0.52 -4.00 9.68
CA LYS A 47 0.94 -2.65 10.04
C LYS A 47 0.26 -1.61 9.13
N TYR A 48 0.16 -1.91 7.83
CA TYR A 48 -0.38 -1.00 6.83
C TYR A 48 -1.91 -0.88 6.83
N ALA A 49 -2.62 -2.00 6.95
CA ALA A 49 -4.08 -2.03 6.75
C ALA A 49 -4.89 -1.06 7.63
N PRO A 50 -4.57 -0.85 8.93
CA PRO A 50 -5.30 0.12 9.77
C PRO A 50 -5.27 1.53 9.18
N GLU A 51 -4.08 2.01 8.81
CA GLU A 51 -3.87 3.36 8.29
C GLU A 51 -4.55 3.56 6.94
N ALA A 52 -4.38 2.61 6.02
CA ALA A 52 -5.00 2.70 4.70
C ALA A 52 -6.54 2.69 4.76
N ILE A 53 -7.12 1.95 5.71
CA ILE A 53 -8.57 1.93 5.91
C ILE A 53 -9.04 3.24 6.57
N GLU A 54 -8.29 3.75 7.54
CA GLU A 54 -8.63 4.99 8.24
C GLU A 54 -8.68 6.18 7.28
N ILE A 55 -7.69 6.30 6.40
CA ILE A 55 -7.64 7.36 5.37
C ILE A 55 -8.86 7.30 4.45
N GLU A 56 -9.22 6.11 3.99
CA GLU A 56 -10.22 5.92 2.93
C GLU A 56 -11.66 5.83 3.49
N HIS A 57 -11.84 5.34 4.72
CA HIS A 57 -13.16 5.00 5.28
C HIS A 57 -13.36 5.37 6.76
N GLY A 58 -12.37 5.97 7.41
CA GLY A 58 -12.39 6.21 8.85
C GLY A 58 -12.35 4.90 9.65
N LEU A 59 -13.07 4.87 10.77
CA LEU A 59 -12.98 3.75 11.71
C LEU A 59 -13.43 2.41 11.11
N ALA A 60 -12.68 1.36 11.43
CA ALA A 60 -13.00 -0.02 11.10
C ALA A 60 -12.80 -0.95 12.29
N THR A 61 -13.55 -2.05 12.28
CA THR A 61 -13.41 -3.10 13.28
C THR A 61 -12.10 -3.85 13.08
N THR A 62 -11.55 -4.42 14.16
CA THR A 62 -10.35 -5.27 14.08
C THR A 62 -10.51 -6.43 13.11
N GLU A 63 -11.72 -7.00 13.00
CA GLU A 63 -12.05 -8.05 12.03
C GLU A 63 -11.93 -7.54 10.57
N GLU A 64 -12.41 -6.34 10.28
CA GLU A 64 -12.31 -5.73 8.94
C GLU A 64 -10.86 -5.40 8.58
N ILE A 65 -10.10 -4.86 9.53
CA ILE A 65 -8.69 -4.54 9.36
C ILE A 65 -7.88 -5.82 9.08
N ALA A 66 -8.10 -6.87 9.88
CA ALA A 66 -7.44 -8.17 9.69
C ALA A 66 -7.78 -8.76 8.32
N HIS A 67 -9.06 -8.67 7.91
CA HIS A 67 -9.49 -9.17 6.61
C HIS A 67 -8.80 -8.46 5.44
N VAL A 68 -8.68 -7.12 5.48
CA VAL A 68 -7.95 -6.38 4.44
C VAL A 68 -6.47 -6.74 4.44
N ALA A 69 -5.83 -6.85 5.61
CA ALA A 69 -4.44 -7.27 5.71
C ALA A 69 -4.20 -8.64 5.05
N GLU A 70 -5.07 -9.62 5.29
CA GLU A 70 -5.02 -10.94 4.64
C GLU A 70 -5.19 -10.86 3.12
N LEU A 71 -6.08 -10.00 2.63
CA LEU A 71 -6.29 -9.80 1.19
C LEU A 71 -5.06 -9.15 0.52
N LEU A 72 -4.44 -8.16 1.17
CA LEU A 72 -3.21 -7.53 0.70
C LEU A 72 -2.06 -8.55 0.64
N GLU A 73 -1.86 -9.30 1.72
CA GLU A 73 -0.84 -10.34 1.79
C GLU A 73 -1.03 -11.37 0.67
N LYS A 74 -2.27 -11.86 0.49
CA LYS A 74 -2.58 -12.83 -0.55
C LYS A 74 -2.26 -12.29 -1.95
N TYR A 75 -2.65 -11.05 -2.24
CA TYR A 75 -2.35 -10.44 -3.53
C TYR A 75 -0.83 -10.36 -3.79
N ILE A 76 -0.06 -9.92 -2.79
CA ILE A 76 1.39 -9.79 -2.91
C ILE A 76 2.04 -11.16 -3.10
N ARG A 77 1.62 -12.19 -2.35
CA ARG A 77 2.13 -13.56 -2.53
C ARG A 77 1.81 -14.12 -3.91
N ASP A 78 0.60 -13.92 -4.40
CA ASP A 78 0.19 -14.36 -5.73
C ASP A 78 0.98 -13.63 -6.84
N TYR A 79 1.22 -12.33 -6.66
CA TYR A 79 2.08 -11.54 -7.54
C TYR A 79 3.51 -12.07 -7.58
N VAL A 80 4.14 -12.26 -6.42
CA VAL A 80 5.50 -12.79 -6.30
C VAL A 80 5.61 -14.16 -6.97
N LYS A 81 4.61 -15.04 -6.77
CA LYS A 81 4.56 -16.33 -7.45
C LYS A 81 4.47 -16.16 -8.97
N LYS A 82 3.62 -15.24 -9.46
CA LYS A 82 3.42 -14.98 -10.88
C LYS A 82 4.68 -14.49 -11.58
N ILE A 83 5.51 -13.67 -10.93
CA ILE A 83 6.76 -13.15 -11.51
C ILE A 83 7.94 -14.13 -11.40
N GLY A 84 7.74 -15.31 -10.79
CA GLY A 84 8.78 -16.35 -10.68
C GLY A 84 9.52 -16.37 -9.34
N GLY A 85 8.97 -15.75 -8.30
CA GLY A 85 9.50 -15.80 -6.94
C GLY A 85 10.23 -14.53 -6.48
N VAL A 86 10.64 -14.52 -5.21
CA VAL A 86 11.23 -13.36 -4.53
C VAL A 86 12.50 -12.85 -5.22
N SER A 87 13.30 -13.75 -5.81
CA SER A 87 14.53 -13.38 -6.52
C SER A 87 14.30 -12.58 -7.81
N LYS A 88 13.05 -12.48 -8.28
CA LYS A 88 12.66 -11.68 -9.44
C LYS A 88 12.10 -10.30 -9.07
N ILE A 89 11.86 -10.06 -7.78
CA ILE A 89 11.43 -8.76 -7.28
C ILE A 89 12.57 -7.77 -7.49
N LYS A 90 12.27 -6.66 -8.15
CA LYS A 90 13.18 -5.54 -8.32
C LYS A 90 12.74 -4.43 -7.37
N LEU A 91 13.28 -4.43 -6.16
CA LEU A 91 12.97 -3.39 -5.17
C LEU A 91 13.48 -2.03 -5.64
N TYR A 92 12.76 -0.98 -5.25
CA TYR A 92 13.25 0.39 -5.30
C TYR A 92 14.30 0.62 -4.21
N THR A 93 15.30 1.47 -4.49
CA THR A 93 16.22 1.97 -3.47
C THR A 93 15.51 2.97 -2.54
N GLU A 94 16.14 3.31 -1.42
CA GLU A 94 15.58 4.31 -0.50
C GLU A 94 15.51 5.68 -1.18
N GLU A 95 16.53 6.04 -1.96
CA GLU A 95 16.56 7.28 -2.75
C GLU A 95 15.44 7.32 -3.78
N GLU A 96 15.21 6.24 -4.54
CA GLU A 96 14.10 6.17 -5.51
C GLU A 96 12.75 6.33 -4.82
N CYS A 97 12.55 5.74 -3.63
CA CYS A 97 11.34 5.94 -2.84
C CYS A 97 11.18 7.41 -2.40
N ASN A 98 12.25 8.01 -1.88
CA ASN A 98 12.23 9.40 -1.43
C ASN A 98 11.94 10.38 -2.59
N GLU A 99 12.55 10.18 -3.76
CA GLU A 99 12.26 10.98 -4.96
C GLU A 99 10.79 10.86 -5.39
N MET A 100 10.16 9.70 -5.20
CA MET A 100 8.74 9.52 -5.47
C MET A 100 7.89 10.32 -4.47
N PHE A 101 8.20 10.25 -3.17
CA PHE A 101 7.50 11.03 -2.15
C PHE A 101 7.65 12.54 -2.33
N GLU A 102 8.85 13.04 -2.63
CA GLU A 102 9.09 14.47 -2.83
C GLU A 102 8.27 15.01 -4.02
N ARG A 103 8.21 14.26 -5.13
CA ARG A 103 7.36 14.65 -6.28
C ARG A 103 5.88 14.72 -5.92
N ASP A 104 5.36 13.74 -5.19
CA ASP A 104 3.97 13.76 -4.75
C ASP A 104 3.71 14.92 -3.77
N TRP A 105 4.66 15.21 -2.88
CA TRP A 105 4.59 16.32 -1.95
C TRP A 105 4.61 17.69 -2.64
N GLU A 106 5.43 17.88 -3.67
CA GLU A 106 5.45 19.09 -4.50
C GLU A 106 4.08 19.33 -5.14
N ILE A 107 3.48 18.30 -5.77
CA ILE A 107 2.16 18.40 -6.39
C ILE A 107 1.09 18.79 -5.37
N ILE A 108 1.07 18.13 -4.21
CA ILE A 108 0.12 18.42 -3.13
C ILE A 108 0.34 19.84 -2.60
N SER A 109 1.59 20.26 -2.41
CA SER A 109 1.96 21.60 -1.93
C SER A 109 1.49 22.70 -2.88
N GLU A 110 1.66 22.50 -4.18
CA GLU A 110 1.15 23.43 -5.20
C GLU A 110 -0.37 23.53 -5.20
N LEU A 111 -1.07 22.39 -5.09
CA LEU A 111 -2.52 22.36 -4.98
C LEU A 111 -2.99 23.10 -3.72
N LEU A 112 -2.39 22.82 -2.56
CA LEU A 112 -2.73 23.49 -1.31
C LEU A 112 -2.47 25.00 -1.40
N ALA A 113 -1.36 25.44 -1.98
CA ALA A 113 -1.05 26.85 -2.19
C ALA A 113 -2.09 27.55 -3.07
N LYS A 114 -2.60 26.87 -4.10
CA LYS A 114 -3.68 27.38 -4.96
C LYS A 114 -4.99 27.57 -4.20
N TYR A 115 -5.38 26.61 -3.36
CA TYR A 115 -6.64 26.66 -2.60
C TYR A 115 -6.55 27.57 -1.36
N ARG A 116 -5.36 27.84 -0.82
CA ARG A 116 -5.15 28.76 0.30
C ARG A 116 -5.28 30.25 -0.08
N ARG A 117 -5.31 30.57 -1.38
CA ARG A 117 -5.45 31.93 -1.91
C ARG A 117 -6.91 32.36 -2.16
N TYR A 118 -7.88 31.54 -1.76
CA TYR A 118 -9.31 31.87 -1.71
C TYR A 118 -9.79 31.89 -0.26
#